data_AF-A0A7W7KGK8-F1
#
_entry.id   AF-A0A7W7KGK8-F1
#
_cell.length_a   1.000
_cell.length_b   1.000
_cell.length_c   1.000
_cell.angle_alpha   90.00
_cell.angle_beta   90.00
_cell.angle_gamma   90.00
#
_symmetry.space_group_name_H-M   'P 1'
#
loop_
_entity.id
_entity.type
_entity.pdbx_description
1 polymer ?
#
loop_
_entity_poly.entity_id
_entity_poly.type
_entity_poly.pdbx_seq_one_letter_code
_entity_poly.pdbx_strand_id
1 'polypeptide(L)'
;MPELNLRGQLGVARRCLLISLLGVICLALALGMLWKHGKSSSPIDGRYASSGQVVLGNGRVLDIAQTTMVHEGRFYSMIQQDANILEVSGNVGSDLGGRYQLQVEENSISNLQADSGLDSELIFNLLYGRQRGAHITLEPLGGCLYGVETRQVFCPRRQPGR
;
A
#
# COMPACT_ATOMS: atom_id res chain seq x y z
N MET A 1 -41.74 -21.15 54.40
CA MET A 1 -41.92 -21.39 52.95
C MET A 1 -40.83 -20.65 52.16
N PRO A 2 -39.67 -21.27 51.85
CA PRO A 2 -38.57 -20.61 51.11
C PRO A 2 -38.28 -21.18 49.70
N GLU A 3 -38.95 -22.26 49.26
CA GLU A 3 -38.51 -23.00 48.05
C GLU A 3 -38.91 -22.39 46.71
N LEU A 4 -39.86 -21.44 46.67
CA LEU A 4 -40.32 -20.82 45.42
C LEU A 4 -39.34 -19.79 44.82
N ASN A 5 -38.41 -19.25 45.62
CA ASN A 5 -37.52 -18.17 45.16
C ASN A 5 -36.27 -18.71 44.40
N LEU A 6 -35.86 -19.95 44.66
CA LEU A 6 -34.66 -20.55 44.05
C LEU A 6 -34.85 -20.89 42.57
N ARG A 7 -36.06 -21.35 42.18
CA ARG A 7 -36.37 -21.74 40.78
C ARG A 7 -36.38 -20.56 39.80
N GLY A 8 -36.80 -19.38 40.25
CA GLY A 8 -36.75 -18.15 39.44
C GLY A 8 -35.33 -17.64 39.22
N GLN A 9 -34.49 -17.70 40.26
CA GLN A 9 -33.09 -17.27 40.18
C GLN A 9 -32.22 -18.16 39.29
N LEU A 10 -32.43 -19.49 39.27
CA LEU A 10 -31.74 -20.38 38.34
C LEU A 10 -32.08 -20.10 36.87
N GLY A 11 -33.33 -19.72 36.57
CA GLY A 11 -33.78 -19.37 35.21
C GLY A 11 -33.17 -18.06 34.70
N VAL A 12 -33.06 -17.06 35.58
CA VAL A 12 -32.43 -15.77 35.27
C VAL A 12 -30.92 -15.92 35.13
N ALA A 13 -30.27 -16.64 36.05
CA ALA A 13 -28.84 -16.91 35.98
C ALA A 13 -28.46 -17.65 34.69
N ARG A 14 -29.25 -18.68 34.30
CA ARG A 14 -29.05 -19.42 33.05
C ARG A 14 -29.26 -18.55 31.81
N ARG A 15 -30.24 -17.63 31.82
CA ARG A 15 -30.43 -16.65 30.73
C ARG A 15 -29.28 -15.65 30.63
N CYS A 16 -28.79 -15.13 31.75
CA CYS A 16 -27.61 -14.26 31.77
C CYS A 16 -26.35 -14.99 31.25
N LEU A 17 -26.18 -16.25 31.62
CA LEU A 17 -25.06 -17.09 31.14
C LEU A 17 -25.14 -17.37 29.64
N LEU A 18 -26.35 -17.57 29.09
CA LEU A 18 -26.54 -17.73 27.65
C LEU A 18 -26.27 -16.44 26.87
N ILE A 19 -26.68 -15.29 27.41
CA ILE A 19 -26.43 -13.98 26.80
C ILE A 19 -24.93 -13.65 26.81
N SER A 20 -24.23 -13.92 27.91
CA SER A 20 -22.78 -13.69 27.98
C SER A 20 -22.02 -14.62 27.03
N LEU A 21 -22.41 -15.89 26.94
CA LEU A 21 -21.81 -16.84 25.99
C LEU A 21 -22.01 -16.38 24.54
N LEU A 22 -23.20 -15.90 24.19
CA LEU A 22 -23.49 -15.35 22.87
C LEU A 22 -22.64 -14.11 22.57
N GLY A 23 -22.46 -13.23 23.57
CA GLY A 23 -21.60 -12.05 23.45
C GLY A 23 -20.14 -12.41 23.19
N VAL A 24 -19.59 -13.40 23.89
CA VAL A 24 -18.22 -13.89 23.68
C VAL A 24 -18.06 -14.50 22.29
N ILE A 25 -19.04 -15.28 21.82
CA ILE A 25 -19.03 -15.86 20.47
C ILE A 25 -19.06 -14.76 19.41
N CYS A 26 -19.92 -13.75 19.56
CA CYS A 26 -19.95 -12.59 18.65
C CYS A 26 -18.63 -11.82 18.63
N LEU A 27 -18.00 -11.61 19.79
CA LEU A 27 -16.70 -10.95 19.87
C LEU A 27 -15.61 -11.77 19.17
N ALA A 28 -15.58 -13.09 19.39
CA ALA A 28 -14.64 -14.00 18.75
C ALA A 28 -14.82 -14.05 17.22
N LEU A 29 -16.07 -14.01 16.74
CA LEU A 29 -16.37 -13.90 15.31
C LEU A 29 -15.91 -12.56 14.73
N ALA A 30 -16.14 -11.44 15.42
CA ALA A 30 -15.68 -10.12 14.99
C ALA A 30 -14.14 -10.06 14.91
N LEU A 31 -13.44 -10.58 15.92
CA LEU A 31 -11.98 -10.72 15.93
C LEU A 31 -11.48 -11.63 14.79
N GLY A 32 -12.16 -12.76 14.54
CA GLY A 32 -11.84 -13.68 13.46
C GLY A 32 -12.02 -13.06 12.07
N MET A 33 -13.06 -12.26 11.88
CA MET A 33 -13.29 -11.50 10.63
C MET A 33 -12.21 -10.42 10.43
N LEU A 34 -11.85 -9.69 11.49
CA LEU A 34 -10.77 -8.70 11.45
C LEU A 34 -9.43 -9.34 11.04
N TRP A 35 -9.15 -10.53 11.59
CA TRP A 35 -7.91 -11.24 11.29
C TRP A 35 -7.84 -11.78 9.86
N LYS A 36 -8.98 -12.21 9.30
CA LYS A 36 -9.08 -12.60 7.89
C LYS A 36 -8.91 -11.40 6.97
N HIS A 37 -9.45 -10.24 7.34
CA HIS A 37 -9.34 -9.05 6.51
C HIS A 37 -7.90 -8.52 6.44
N GLY A 38 -7.13 -8.64 7.52
CA GLY A 38 -5.71 -8.27 7.55
C GLY A 38 -4.78 -9.17 6.73
N LYS A 39 -5.23 -10.38 6.32
CA LYS A 39 -4.47 -11.29 5.44
C LYS A 39 -4.90 -11.24 3.98
N SER A 40 -5.81 -10.34 3.63
CA SER A 40 -6.22 -10.20 2.23
C SER A 40 -5.06 -9.57 1.46
N SER A 41 -4.35 -10.40 0.69
CA SER A 41 -3.41 -9.95 -0.34
C SER A 41 -4.07 -8.83 -1.12
N SER A 42 -3.39 -7.69 -1.25
CA SER A 42 -3.94 -6.59 -2.04
C SER A 42 -4.15 -7.09 -3.46
N PRO A 43 -5.29 -6.82 -4.13
CA PRO A 43 -5.52 -7.31 -5.49
C PRO A 43 -4.50 -6.81 -6.52
N ILE A 44 -3.69 -5.81 -6.14
CA ILE A 44 -2.56 -5.29 -6.92
C ILE A 44 -1.20 -5.88 -6.52
N ASP A 45 -1.17 -6.97 -5.76
CA ASP A 45 0.08 -7.67 -5.43
C ASP A 45 0.77 -8.14 -6.72
N GLY A 46 2.05 -7.81 -6.86
CA GLY A 46 2.80 -8.09 -8.08
C GLY A 46 4.02 -7.21 -8.27
N ARG A 47 4.71 -7.40 -9.39
CA ARG A 47 5.83 -6.58 -9.83
C ARG A 47 5.40 -5.75 -11.02
N TYR A 48 5.69 -4.46 -10.96
CA TYR A 48 5.37 -3.47 -11.96
C TYR A 48 6.64 -2.80 -12.45
N ALA A 49 6.64 -2.39 -13.72
CA ALA A 49 7.66 -1.55 -14.29
C ALA A 49 7.03 -0.29 -14.90
N SER A 50 7.77 0.80 -14.79
CA SER A 50 7.50 2.05 -15.47
C SER A 50 8.81 2.53 -16.08
N SER A 51 8.76 2.98 -17.32
CA SER A 51 9.91 3.55 -18.03
C SER A 51 9.46 4.82 -18.72
N GLY A 52 10.31 5.85 -18.71
CA GLY A 52 10.00 7.11 -19.36
C GLY A 52 11.24 7.95 -19.59
N GLN A 53 11.04 9.10 -20.21
CA GLN A 53 12.10 10.06 -20.50
C GLN A 53 11.76 11.41 -19.87
N VAL A 54 12.77 12.08 -19.31
CA VAL A 54 12.65 13.45 -18.83
C VAL A 54 13.64 14.32 -19.59
N VAL A 55 13.13 15.42 -20.12
CA VAL A 55 13.95 16.45 -20.77
C VAL A 55 14.30 17.50 -19.71
N LEU A 56 15.59 17.69 -19.48
CA LEU A 56 16.12 18.70 -18.56
C LEU A 56 16.06 20.10 -19.20
N GLY A 57 16.11 21.16 -18.39
CA GLY A 57 16.14 22.54 -18.88
C GLY A 57 17.32 22.84 -19.83
N ASN A 58 18.42 22.07 -19.71
CA ASN A 58 19.58 22.14 -20.62
C ASN A 58 19.41 21.35 -21.93
N GLY A 59 18.24 20.78 -22.19
CA GLY A 59 17.92 20.00 -23.40
C GLY A 59 18.41 18.55 -23.39
N ARG A 60 19.08 18.10 -22.32
CA ARG A 60 19.48 16.69 -22.18
C ARG A 60 18.26 15.82 -21.89
N VAL A 61 18.20 14.65 -22.50
CA VAL A 61 17.18 13.64 -22.25
C VAL A 61 17.75 12.59 -21.30
N LEU A 62 17.01 12.27 -20.25
CA LEU A 62 17.35 11.23 -19.29
C LEU A 62 16.32 10.12 -19.33
N ASP A 63 16.78 8.90 -19.52
CA ASP A 63 15.96 7.70 -19.39
C ASP A 63 15.78 7.35 -17.91
N ILE A 64 14.53 7.13 -17.51
CA ILE A 64 14.16 6.76 -16.14
C ILE A 64 13.55 5.38 -16.18
N ALA A 65 14.15 4.45 -15.45
CA ALA A 65 13.62 3.12 -15.23
C ALA A 65 13.21 2.95 -13.76
N GLN A 66 11.94 2.62 -13.55
CA GLN A 66 11.36 2.36 -12.24
C GLN A 66 10.81 0.95 -12.17
N THR A 67 11.08 0.27 -11.08
CA THR A 67 10.46 -1.02 -10.76
C THR A 67 9.79 -0.92 -9.40
N THR A 68 8.52 -1.32 -9.33
CA THR A 68 7.72 -1.31 -8.10
C THR A 68 7.26 -2.73 -7.80
N MET A 69 7.44 -3.17 -6.56
CA MET A 69 6.86 -4.41 -6.06
C MET A 69 5.81 -4.07 -5.02
N VAL A 70 4.63 -4.66 -5.17
CA VAL A 70 3.55 -4.61 -4.18
C VAL A 70 3.38 -6.00 -3.60
N HIS A 71 3.40 -6.07 -2.28
CA HIS A 71 3.29 -7.33 -1.55
C HIS A 71 2.67 -7.09 -0.17
N GLU A 72 1.59 -7.81 0.13
CA GLU A 72 0.96 -7.81 1.46
C GLU A 72 0.63 -6.41 1.98
N GLY A 73 0.11 -5.56 1.09
CA GLY A 73 -0.28 -4.19 1.47
C GLY A 73 0.89 -3.22 1.67
N ARG A 74 2.10 -3.61 1.27
CA ARG A 74 3.28 -2.72 1.21
C ARG A 74 3.76 -2.58 -0.21
N PHE A 75 4.34 -1.42 -0.54
CA PHE A 75 5.02 -1.22 -1.81
C PHE A 75 6.48 -0.84 -1.61
N TYR A 76 7.31 -1.28 -2.54
CA TYR A 76 8.73 -1.00 -2.61
C TYR A 76 9.04 -0.59 -4.04
N SER A 77 9.52 0.62 -4.23
CA SER A 77 9.84 1.16 -5.53
C SER A 77 11.33 1.50 -5.58
N MET A 78 12.00 1.04 -6.62
CA MET A 78 13.39 1.36 -6.91
C MET A 78 13.48 2.03 -8.27
N ILE A 79 14.26 3.10 -8.33
CA ILE A 79 14.46 3.89 -9.53
C ILE A 79 15.94 4.00 -9.76
N GLN A 80 16.33 3.55 -10.94
CA GLN A 80 17.73 3.57 -11.34
C GLN A 80 17.90 4.68 -12.36
N GLN A 81 18.85 5.58 -12.07
CA GLN A 81 19.26 6.63 -12.97
C GLN A 81 20.79 6.68 -12.98
N ASP A 82 21.41 6.23 -14.06
CA ASP A 82 22.86 6.09 -14.18
C ASP A 82 23.47 5.35 -12.98
N ALA A 83 24.28 6.03 -12.17
CA ALA A 83 24.90 5.49 -10.96
C ALA A 83 24.07 5.66 -9.67
N ASN A 84 22.95 6.39 -9.75
CA ASN A 84 22.12 6.74 -8.60
C ASN A 84 20.94 5.77 -8.46
N ILE A 85 20.63 5.39 -7.21
CA ILE A 85 19.48 4.54 -6.89
C ILE A 85 18.62 5.26 -5.87
N LEU A 86 17.37 5.53 -6.26
CA LEU A 86 16.35 6.09 -5.38
C LEU A 86 15.38 4.98 -4.97
N GLU A 87 15.22 4.79 -3.67
CA GLU A 87 14.31 3.82 -3.07
C GLU A 87 13.19 4.53 -2.34
N VAL A 88 11.97 4.05 -2.53
CA VAL A 88 10.77 4.57 -1.86
C VAL A 88 9.95 3.39 -1.40
N SER A 89 9.50 3.43 -0.15
CA SER A 89 8.65 2.39 0.40
C SER A 89 7.48 2.97 1.21
N GLY A 90 6.45 2.16 1.36
CA GLY A 90 5.32 2.51 2.19
C GLY A 90 4.18 1.51 2.10
N ASN A 91 2.97 1.98 2.42
CA ASN A 91 1.79 1.14 2.47
C ASN A 91 0.90 1.34 1.25
N VAL A 92 0.14 0.30 0.94
CA VAL A 92 -0.94 0.31 -0.01
C VAL A 92 -2.25 0.37 0.78
N GLY A 93 -2.97 1.47 0.59
CA GLY A 93 -4.32 1.65 1.11
C GLY A 93 -5.34 1.69 -0.02
N SER A 94 -6.57 1.99 0.36
CA SER A 94 -7.67 2.31 -0.55
C SER A 94 -8.34 3.59 -0.09
N ASP A 95 -8.76 4.43 -1.04
CA ASP A 95 -9.63 5.56 -0.74
C ASP A 95 -11.08 5.11 -0.46
N LEU A 96 -11.94 6.05 -0.06
CA LEU A 96 -13.37 5.77 0.18
C LEU A 96 -14.13 5.30 -1.07
N GLY A 97 -13.56 5.52 -2.27
CA GLY A 97 -14.08 5.05 -3.54
C GLY A 97 -13.53 3.69 -3.98
N GLY A 98 -12.71 3.04 -3.14
CA GLY A 98 -12.09 1.74 -3.44
C GLY A 98 -10.93 1.82 -4.43
N ARG A 99 -10.43 3.01 -4.76
CA ARG A 99 -9.22 3.18 -5.59
C ARG A 99 -7.99 2.92 -4.73
N TYR A 100 -6.99 2.25 -5.30
CA TYR A 100 -5.75 1.98 -4.58
C TYR A 100 -4.94 3.26 -4.39
N GLN A 101 -4.29 3.37 -3.24
CA GLN A 101 -3.46 4.51 -2.91
C GLN A 101 -2.15 4.04 -2.31
N LEU A 102 -1.02 4.51 -2.84
CA LEU A 102 0.30 4.31 -2.26
C LEU A 102 0.57 5.44 -1.28
N GLN A 103 0.78 5.12 -0.01
CA GLN A 103 1.18 6.09 1.02
C GLN A 103 2.67 5.92 1.31
N VAL A 104 3.46 6.94 0.98
CA VAL A 104 4.90 6.93 1.16
C VAL A 104 5.25 7.06 2.64
N GLU A 105 5.97 6.08 3.18
CA GLU A 105 6.44 6.09 4.57
C GLU A 105 7.90 6.53 4.67
N GLU A 106 8.74 5.99 3.78
CA GLU A 106 10.18 6.17 3.81
C GLU A 106 10.71 6.37 2.39
N ASN A 107 11.70 7.25 2.28
CA ASN A 107 12.46 7.47 1.07
C ASN A 107 13.95 7.48 1.41
N SER A 108 14.76 6.83 0.59
CA SER A 108 16.22 6.82 0.73
C SER A 108 16.87 6.99 -0.64
N ILE A 109 17.97 7.73 -0.66
CA ILE A 109 18.77 7.92 -1.87
C ILE A 109 20.13 7.31 -1.58
N SER A 110 20.51 6.30 -2.35
CA SER A 110 21.83 5.69 -2.26
C SER A 110 22.70 6.09 -3.46
N ASN A 111 24.01 6.16 -3.23
CA ASN A 111 25.01 6.57 -4.22
C ASN A 111 24.85 7.98 -4.78
N LEU A 112 24.52 8.97 -3.95
CA LEU A 112 24.70 10.38 -4.31
C LEU A 112 26.20 10.66 -4.55
N GLN A 113 26.67 10.46 -5.78
CA GLN A 113 27.94 11.09 -6.19
C GLN A 113 27.67 12.58 -6.24
N ALA A 114 28.11 13.28 -5.19
CA ALA A 114 28.00 14.74 -5.01
C ALA A 114 28.66 15.56 -6.14
N ASP A 115 29.29 14.89 -7.11
CA ASP A 115 30.01 15.48 -8.25
C ASP A 115 29.41 15.12 -9.62
N SER A 116 28.36 14.29 -9.68
CA SER A 116 27.74 13.86 -10.94
C SER A 116 26.33 14.44 -11.13
N GLY A 117 26.24 15.77 -11.24
CA GLY A 117 25.18 16.48 -11.96
C GLY A 117 23.74 15.95 -11.87
N LEU A 118 23.32 15.44 -10.69
CA LEU A 118 21.93 15.15 -10.40
C LEU A 118 21.24 16.49 -10.31
N ASP A 119 20.72 16.93 -11.45
CA ASP A 119 20.16 18.26 -11.61
C ASP A 119 19.06 18.45 -10.57
N SER A 120 19.19 19.49 -9.74
CA SER A 120 18.28 19.79 -8.64
C SER A 120 16.82 19.78 -9.11
N GLU A 121 16.57 20.18 -10.35
CA GLU A 121 15.26 20.18 -11.01
C GLU A 121 14.68 18.78 -11.23
N LEU A 122 15.50 17.77 -11.54
CA LEU A 122 15.05 16.39 -11.71
C LEU A 122 14.69 15.76 -10.36
N ILE A 123 15.48 16.09 -9.33
CA ILE A 123 15.19 15.79 -7.94
C ILE A 123 13.82 16.39 -7.56
N PHE A 124 13.56 17.66 -7.83
CA PHE A 124 12.26 18.28 -7.52
C PHE A 124 11.08 17.66 -8.27
N ASN A 125 11.22 17.39 -9.58
CA ASN A 125 10.15 16.80 -10.39
C ASN A 125 9.85 15.33 -10.02
N LEU A 126 10.86 14.57 -9.61
CA LEU A 126 10.70 13.18 -9.19
C LEU A 126 10.30 13.03 -7.72
N LEU A 127 10.58 14.02 -6.87
CA LEU A 127 10.36 13.95 -5.43
C LEU A 127 8.96 14.38 -4.98
N TYR A 128 8.22 15.17 -5.75
CA TYR A 128 6.95 15.71 -5.26
C TYR A 128 5.95 14.59 -4.90
N GLY A 129 5.90 13.51 -5.68
CA GLY A 129 5.09 12.33 -5.39
C GLY A 129 5.73 11.33 -4.40
N ARG A 130 6.92 11.62 -3.87
CA ARG A 130 7.77 10.65 -3.14
C ARG A 130 8.29 11.17 -1.81
N GLN A 131 7.75 12.28 -1.33
CA GLN A 131 8.01 12.74 0.03
C GLN A 131 7.31 11.84 1.04
N ARG A 132 7.87 11.73 2.24
CA ARG A 132 7.18 11.06 3.34
C ARG A 132 5.81 11.69 3.58
N GLY A 133 4.78 10.85 3.63
CA GLY A 133 3.38 11.28 3.72
C GLY A 133 2.73 11.64 2.39
N ALA A 134 3.45 11.54 1.25
CA ALA A 134 2.83 11.68 -0.06
C ALA A 134 1.89 10.51 -0.33
N HIS A 135 0.81 10.82 -1.04
CA HIS A 135 -0.20 9.87 -1.45
C HIS A 135 -0.24 9.81 -2.98
N ILE A 136 -0.15 8.60 -3.53
CA ILE A 136 -0.23 8.36 -4.97
C ILE A 136 -1.47 7.51 -5.25
N THR A 137 -2.47 8.10 -5.87
CA THR A 137 -3.69 7.42 -6.32
C THR A 137 -3.39 6.61 -7.57
N LEU A 138 -3.78 5.34 -7.57
CA LEU A 138 -3.62 4.42 -8.68
C LEU A 138 -4.97 4.16 -9.35
N GLU A 139 -5.08 4.56 -10.61
CA GLU A 139 -6.25 4.32 -11.44
C GLU A 139 -6.00 3.18 -12.42
N PRO A 140 -6.95 2.26 -12.61
CA PRO A 140 -6.80 1.19 -13.59
C PRO A 140 -6.75 1.77 -15.01
N LEU A 141 -5.69 1.46 -15.75
CA LEU A 141 -5.49 1.82 -17.14
C LEU A 141 -5.29 0.54 -17.96
N GLY A 142 -6.40 -0.09 -18.35
CA GLY A 142 -6.39 -1.39 -19.01
C GLY A 142 -5.77 -2.47 -18.11
N GLY A 143 -4.65 -3.06 -18.54
CA GLY A 143 -3.88 -4.02 -17.75
C GLY A 143 -2.80 -3.39 -16.85
N CYS A 144 -2.70 -2.07 -16.82
CA CYS A 144 -1.70 -1.31 -16.06
C CYS A 144 -2.39 -0.42 -15.02
N LEU A 145 -1.58 0.23 -14.17
CA LEU A 145 -2.03 1.20 -13.17
C LEU A 145 -1.43 2.57 -13.50
N TYR A 146 -2.24 3.62 -13.51
CA TYR A 146 -1.81 4.99 -13.71
C TYR A 146 -1.73 5.72 -12.37
N GLY A 147 -0.54 6.20 -12.02
CA GLY A 147 -0.34 7.05 -10.85
C GLY A 147 -0.73 8.49 -11.19
N VAL A 148 -1.78 9.01 -10.58
CA VAL A 148 -2.34 10.34 -10.92
C VAL A 148 -1.35 11.47 -10.62
N GLU A 149 -0.71 11.42 -9.46
CA GLU A 149 0.19 12.44 -8.93
C GLU A 149 1.59 12.35 -9.57
N THR A 150 2.07 11.14 -9.85
CA THR A 150 3.37 10.92 -10.51
C THR A 150 3.29 10.93 -12.03
N ARG A 151 2.08 10.85 -12.61
CA ARG A 151 1.79 10.71 -14.05
C ARG A 151 2.53 9.55 -14.70
N GLN A 152 2.77 8.49 -13.95
CA GLN A 152 3.50 7.30 -14.39
C GLN A 152 2.54 6.14 -14.63
N VAL A 153 2.84 5.34 -15.66
CA VAL A 153 2.11 4.11 -15.95
C VAL A 153 2.92 2.92 -15.42
N PHE A 154 2.35 2.22 -14.46
CA PHE A 154 2.88 1.00 -13.85
C PHE A 154 2.25 -0.21 -14.53
N CYS A 155 2.98 -0.84 -15.43
CA CYS A 155 2.50 -2.06 -16.07
C CYS A 155 3.04 -3.29 -15.34
N PRO A 156 2.23 -4.35 -15.15
CA PRO A 156 2.72 -5.62 -14.63
C PRO A 156 3.91 -6.07 -15.47
N ARG A 157 5.03 -6.39 -14.81
CA ARG A 157 6.14 -7.06 -15.49
C ARG A 157 5.62 -8.43 -15.89
N ARG A 158 5.35 -8.62 -17.18
CA ARG A 158 5.25 -9.96 -17.76
C ARG A 158 6.59 -10.64 -17.47
N GLN A 159 6.58 -11.70 -16.67
CA GLN A 159 7.72 -12.59 -16.60
C GLN A 159 7.96 -13.09 -18.04
N PRO A 160 9.15 -12.88 -18.62
CA PRO A 160 9.45 -13.50 -19.90
C PRO A 160 9.49 -15.01 -19.69
N GLY A 161 8.50 -15.72 -20.24
CA GLY A 161 8.52 -17.18 -20.41
C GLY A 161 7.67 -17.95 -19.41
N ARG A 162 6.51 -18.41 -19.88
CA ARG A 162 6.11 -19.80 -19.71
C ARG A 162 5.69 -20.35 -21.06
#